data_AF-A0A940QWL4-F1
#
_entry.id   AF-A0A940QWL4-F1
#
_cell.length_a   1.000
_cell.length_b   1.000
_cell.length_c   1.000
_cell.angle_alpha   90.00
_cell.angle_beta   90.00
_cell.angle_gamma   90.00
#
_symmetry.space_group_name_H-M   'P 1'
#
loop_
_entity.id
_entity.type
_entity.pdbx_description
1 polymer ?
#
loop_
_entity_poly.entity_id
_entity_poly.type
_entity_poly.pdbx_seq_one_letter_code
_entity_poly.pdbx_strand_id
1 'polypeptide(L)'
;MKTNKLLFLLPLIYLLGCYSGSVKPLLNRPEFRAENEPIRTLRILLITDDSYRKDEIERFVSKCSGLAEMQVGIRLEIVDGYQIKWEDELEDIIKMEIRIAADTWSQRDRFDIALTFVNFVQRVRGGKFPLGATDTFFWRYLFVKELDPYILLHELFHAFLLGQGDSGDWVMRAARPSYGSEWYWLTPEDRKKVLRNKWRDFNVMPATDHEEAKKSKESWFYHILGSAYLQRREFEQAILLLSKSLEINPEYAEAYVSRGRSYYFRGEYDKSWEDIKKAQDLGYTIPVEFLDDLRRASGRNK
;
A
#
# COMPACT_ATOMS: atom_id res chain seq x y z
N MET A 1 -6.07 -66.12 53.95
CA MET A 1 -4.76 -65.99 53.28
C MET A 1 -4.79 -64.76 52.39
N LYS A 2 -3.73 -63.96 52.48
CA LYS A 2 -3.36 -62.81 51.63
C LYS A 2 -3.47 -63.23 50.14
N THR A 3 -3.91 -62.38 49.21
CA THR A 3 -3.05 -61.33 48.64
C THR A 3 -3.83 -60.21 47.95
N ASN A 4 -3.39 -58.99 48.23
CA ASN A 4 -3.66 -57.74 47.51
C ASN A 4 -3.32 -57.86 46.02
N LYS A 5 -4.17 -57.28 45.15
CA LYS A 5 -3.72 -56.32 44.12
C LYS A 5 -4.78 -55.24 43.92
N LEU A 6 -4.50 -54.09 44.54
CA LEU A 6 -4.98 -52.77 44.18
C LEU A 6 -4.58 -52.51 42.70
N LEU A 7 -5.54 -52.25 41.81
CA LEU A 7 -5.27 -51.57 40.54
C LEU A 7 -5.89 -50.18 40.63
N PHE A 8 -5.04 -49.20 40.88
CA PHE A 8 -5.33 -47.78 40.82
C PHE A 8 -5.30 -47.30 39.37
N LEU A 9 -6.23 -46.38 39.07
CA LEU A 9 -6.14 -45.25 38.11
C LEU A 9 -5.60 -45.50 36.71
N LEU A 10 -6.44 -45.23 35.72
CA LEU A 10 -6.33 -44.03 34.89
C LEU A 10 -7.71 -43.72 34.28
N PRO A 11 -8.21 -42.47 34.32
CA PRO A 11 -9.32 -42.11 33.46
C PRO A 11 -8.85 -42.30 32.02
N LEU A 12 -9.68 -42.90 31.17
CA LEU A 12 -9.55 -42.69 29.73
C LEU A 12 -9.60 -41.17 29.51
N ILE A 13 -8.43 -40.55 29.43
CA ILE A 13 -8.25 -39.30 28.71
C ILE A 13 -8.71 -39.66 27.31
N TYR A 14 -9.93 -39.26 26.95
CA TYR A 14 -10.25 -39.00 25.57
C TYR A 14 -9.15 -38.06 25.09
N LEU A 15 -8.17 -38.63 24.41
CA LEU A 15 -7.31 -37.90 23.49
C LEU A 15 -8.28 -37.23 22.53
N LEU A 16 -8.62 -35.98 22.84
CA LEU A 16 -8.96 -34.96 21.86
C LEU A 16 -7.83 -35.04 20.83
N GLY A 17 -8.04 -35.88 19.81
CA GLY A 17 -7.17 -35.96 18.67
C GLY A 17 -7.01 -34.54 18.16
N CYS A 18 -5.76 -34.07 18.12
CA CYS A 18 -5.42 -32.80 17.51
C CYS A 18 -6.17 -32.68 16.19
N TYR A 19 -7.04 -31.67 16.11
CA TYR A 19 -7.75 -31.29 14.90
C TYR A 19 -6.75 -31.18 13.75
N SER A 20 -6.77 -32.16 12.86
CA SER A 20 -6.09 -32.06 11.57
C SER A 20 -6.80 -30.98 10.78
N GLY A 21 -6.10 -29.88 10.53
CA GLY A 21 -6.63 -28.64 9.94
C GLY A 21 -7.49 -28.91 8.69
N SER A 22 -8.78 -28.61 8.83
CA SER A 22 -9.89 -28.86 7.90
C SER A 22 -10.00 -27.81 6.80
N VAL A 23 -8.87 -27.48 6.16
CA VAL A 23 -8.80 -26.20 5.48
C VAL A 23 -9.00 -26.28 3.94
N LYS A 24 -8.46 -27.25 3.16
CA LYS A 24 -9.00 -27.55 1.77
C LYS A 24 -10.50 -27.90 1.80
N PRO A 25 -10.99 -28.74 2.75
CA PRO A 25 -12.38 -29.14 2.80
C PRO A 25 -13.36 -27.97 2.90
N LEU A 26 -12.98 -26.87 3.56
CA LEU A 26 -13.85 -25.71 3.73
C LEU A 26 -14.10 -24.97 2.40
N LEU A 27 -13.09 -24.82 1.52
CA LEU A 27 -13.28 -24.20 0.18
C LEU A 27 -14.29 -24.94 -0.66
N ASN A 28 -14.42 -26.24 -0.43
CA ASN A 28 -15.29 -27.10 -1.21
C ASN A 28 -16.72 -27.10 -0.68
N ARG A 29 -17.00 -26.44 0.45
CA ARG A 29 -18.35 -26.31 0.99
C ARG A 29 -19.15 -25.27 0.19
N PRO A 30 -20.37 -25.61 -0.28
CA PRO A 30 -21.20 -24.67 -1.03
C PRO A 30 -21.49 -23.37 -0.28
N GLU A 31 -21.72 -23.44 1.03
CA GLU A 31 -22.04 -22.27 1.85
C GLU A 31 -20.86 -21.30 1.89
N PHE A 32 -19.64 -21.84 2.01
CA PHE A 32 -18.42 -21.04 2.00
C PHE A 32 -18.23 -20.32 0.66
N ARG A 33 -18.45 -21.03 -0.46
CA ARG A 33 -18.34 -20.44 -1.80
C ARG A 33 -19.42 -19.39 -2.05
N ALA A 34 -20.64 -19.60 -1.53
CA ALA A 34 -21.72 -18.64 -1.66
C ALA A 34 -21.38 -17.28 -1.03
N GLU A 35 -20.65 -17.26 0.09
CA GLU A 35 -20.19 -16.02 0.74
C GLU A 35 -19.18 -15.21 -0.11
N ASN A 36 -18.53 -15.85 -1.07
CA ASN A 36 -17.58 -15.17 -1.96
C ASN A 36 -18.29 -14.41 -3.08
N GLU A 37 -19.56 -14.71 -3.36
CA GLU A 37 -20.33 -14.05 -4.41
C GLU A 37 -20.91 -12.69 -3.94
N PRO A 38 -21.06 -11.71 -4.83
CA PRO A 38 -20.56 -11.70 -6.21
C PRO A 38 -19.03 -11.54 -6.26
N ILE A 39 -18.40 -12.15 -7.26
CA ILE A 39 -16.96 -11.96 -7.52
C ILE A 39 -16.65 -10.49 -7.81
N ARG A 40 -15.67 -9.93 -7.09
CA ARG A 40 -15.08 -8.62 -7.39
C ARG A 40 -13.84 -8.82 -8.24
N THR A 41 -13.84 -8.26 -9.45
CA THR A 41 -12.62 -8.13 -10.24
C THR A 41 -11.89 -6.83 -9.87
N LEU A 42 -10.59 -6.94 -9.59
CA LEU A 42 -9.67 -5.83 -9.42
C LEU A 42 -8.81 -5.70 -10.66
N ARG A 43 -8.79 -4.50 -11.21
CA ARG A 43 -7.96 -4.12 -12.36
C ARG A 43 -6.56 -3.83 -11.87
N ILE A 44 -5.59 -4.60 -12.35
CA ILE A 44 -4.19 -4.54 -11.94
C ILE A 44 -3.39 -3.79 -12.99
N LEU A 45 -2.69 -2.75 -12.56
CA LEU A 45 -1.60 -2.13 -13.32
C LEU A 45 -0.30 -2.85 -12.95
N LEU A 46 0.31 -3.57 -13.89
CA LEU A 46 1.52 -4.33 -13.65
C LEU A 46 2.78 -3.49 -13.88
N ILE A 47 3.69 -3.46 -12.91
CA ILE A 47 4.96 -2.71 -12.99
C ILE A 47 6.12 -3.68 -12.77
N THR A 48 7.10 -3.66 -13.68
CA THR A 48 8.22 -4.63 -13.69
C THR A 48 9.55 -3.95 -13.95
N ASP A 49 10.62 -4.42 -13.32
CA ASP A 49 11.98 -3.85 -13.46
C ASP A 49 13.00 -4.83 -14.12
N ASP A 50 12.52 -5.77 -14.91
CA ASP A 50 13.27 -6.90 -15.51
C ASP A 50 13.83 -7.94 -14.55
N SER A 51 13.53 -7.83 -13.25
CA SER A 51 13.89 -8.87 -12.27
C SER A 51 13.31 -10.24 -12.59
N TYR A 52 12.16 -10.28 -13.27
CA TYR A 52 11.46 -11.47 -13.69
C TYR A 52 10.90 -11.30 -15.10
N ARG A 53 10.72 -12.41 -15.82
CA ARG A 53 10.07 -12.37 -17.13
C ARG A 53 8.59 -12.09 -16.97
N LYS A 54 8.04 -11.26 -17.86
CA LYS A 54 6.62 -10.87 -17.83
C LYS A 54 5.67 -12.06 -17.84
N ASP A 55 5.92 -13.08 -18.66
CA ASP A 55 5.08 -14.27 -18.76
C ASP A 55 5.08 -15.12 -17.47
N GLU A 56 6.19 -15.10 -16.73
CA GLU A 56 6.30 -15.74 -15.43
C GLU A 56 5.47 -15.01 -14.37
N ILE A 57 5.54 -13.67 -14.37
CA ILE A 57 4.72 -12.82 -13.50
C ILE A 57 3.23 -13.01 -13.81
N GLU A 58 2.82 -13.00 -15.07
CA GLU A 58 1.41 -13.18 -15.46
C GLU A 58 0.85 -14.54 -14.99
N ARG A 59 1.61 -15.63 -15.16
CA ARG A 59 1.23 -16.95 -14.63
C ARG A 59 1.15 -16.94 -13.11
N PHE A 60 2.08 -16.26 -12.44
CA PHE A 60 2.10 -16.13 -10.99
C PHE A 60 0.88 -15.35 -10.46
N VAL A 61 0.57 -14.20 -11.08
CA VAL A 61 -0.61 -13.38 -10.74
C VAL A 61 -1.90 -14.16 -11.01
N SER A 62 -2.01 -14.88 -12.12
CA SER A 62 -3.15 -15.75 -12.41
C SER A 62 -3.37 -16.83 -11.34
N LYS A 63 -2.28 -17.47 -10.87
CA LYS A 63 -2.33 -18.43 -9.76
C LYS A 63 -2.84 -17.77 -8.47
N CYS A 64 -2.32 -16.59 -8.12
CA CYS A 64 -2.74 -15.87 -6.92
C CYS A 64 -4.19 -15.36 -7.03
N SER A 65 -4.60 -14.94 -8.21
CA SER A 65 -5.98 -14.55 -8.55
C SER A 65 -6.95 -15.70 -8.25
N GLY A 66 -6.67 -16.92 -8.72
CA GLY A 66 -7.49 -18.08 -8.40
C GLY A 66 -7.55 -18.40 -6.90
N LEU A 67 -6.44 -18.23 -6.17
CA LEU A 67 -6.40 -18.42 -4.72
C LEU A 67 -7.23 -17.36 -3.96
N ALA A 68 -7.16 -16.09 -4.35
CA ALA A 68 -7.94 -15.02 -3.75
C ALA A 68 -9.44 -15.15 -4.08
N GLU A 69 -9.76 -15.56 -5.31
CA GLU A 69 -11.14 -15.79 -5.76
C GLU A 69 -11.80 -16.91 -4.95
N MET A 70 -11.10 -18.04 -4.77
CA MET A 70 -11.58 -19.14 -3.95
C MET A 70 -11.75 -18.78 -2.47
N GLN A 71 -10.95 -17.84 -1.94
CA GLN A 71 -10.98 -17.51 -0.51
C GLN A 71 -12.00 -16.43 -0.16
N VAL A 72 -12.11 -15.39 -0.99
CA VAL A 72 -12.87 -14.17 -0.69
C VAL A 72 -13.61 -13.59 -1.90
N GLY A 73 -13.61 -14.30 -3.04
CA GLY A 73 -14.27 -13.84 -4.25
C GLY A 73 -13.63 -12.60 -4.88
N ILE A 74 -12.30 -12.47 -4.76
CA ILE A 74 -11.52 -11.41 -5.39
C ILE A 74 -10.73 -11.98 -6.55
N ARG A 75 -11.00 -11.49 -7.76
CA ARG A 75 -10.26 -11.84 -8.97
C ARG A 75 -9.33 -10.70 -9.34
N LEU A 76 -8.08 -11.02 -9.66
CA LEU A 76 -7.10 -10.08 -10.19
C LEU A 76 -7.06 -10.20 -11.72
N GLU A 77 -7.19 -9.08 -12.42
CA GLU A 77 -7.10 -8.99 -13.89
C GLU A 77 -6.09 -7.91 -14.27
N ILE A 78 -5.03 -8.29 -14.98
CA ILE A 78 -4.03 -7.33 -15.47
C ILE A 78 -4.62 -6.59 -16.68
N VAL A 79 -4.80 -5.27 -16.55
CA VAL A 79 -5.43 -4.45 -17.60
C VAL A 79 -4.44 -3.58 -18.38
N ASP A 80 -3.31 -3.26 -17.77
CA ASP A 80 -2.25 -2.43 -18.35
C ASP A 80 -0.94 -2.71 -17.59
N GLY A 81 0.17 -2.18 -18.09
CA GLY A 81 1.45 -2.27 -17.38
C GLY A 81 2.61 -1.64 -18.13
N TYR A 82 3.67 -1.31 -17.38
CA TYR A 82 4.89 -0.74 -17.95
C TYR A 82 6.13 -1.23 -17.22
N GLN A 83 7.25 -1.12 -17.93
CA GLN A 83 8.56 -1.48 -17.43
C GLN A 83 9.22 -0.22 -16.85
N ILE A 84 9.82 -0.36 -15.66
CA ILE A 84 10.47 0.73 -14.95
C ILE A 84 11.96 0.43 -14.80
N LYS A 85 12.79 1.47 -14.91
CA LYS A 85 14.20 1.42 -14.54
C LYS A 85 14.41 2.31 -13.34
N TRP A 86 14.74 1.70 -12.21
CA TRP A 86 15.01 2.43 -10.96
C TRP A 86 16.31 3.22 -11.07
N GLU A 87 16.30 4.44 -10.53
CA GLU A 87 17.48 5.30 -10.45
C GLU A 87 17.82 5.48 -8.96
N ASP A 88 17.74 6.71 -8.45
CA ASP A 88 18.00 7.03 -7.03
C ASP A 88 16.91 6.53 -6.06
N GLU A 89 15.82 5.96 -6.59
CA GLU A 89 14.75 5.34 -5.80
C GLU A 89 15.04 3.89 -5.45
N LEU A 90 15.96 3.23 -6.17
CA LEU A 90 16.27 1.82 -5.93
C LEU A 90 16.58 1.61 -4.44
N GLU A 91 15.99 0.57 -3.85
CA GLU A 91 16.15 0.20 -2.43
C GLU A 91 15.49 1.14 -1.39
N ASP A 92 14.79 2.20 -1.82
CA ASP A 92 14.00 3.07 -0.96
C ASP A 92 12.51 2.96 -1.32
N ILE A 93 11.78 2.13 -0.56
CA ILE A 93 10.38 1.84 -0.88
C ILE A 93 9.51 3.09 -0.93
N ILE A 94 9.80 4.08 -0.08
CA ILE A 94 9.02 5.32 -0.03
C ILE A 94 9.27 6.09 -1.33
N LYS A 95 10.52 6.21 -1.78
CA LYS A 95 10.80 6.85 -3.07
C LYS A 95 10.22 6.09 -4.26
N MET A 96 10.28 4.76 -4.25
CA MET A 96 9.71 3.92 -5.30
C MET A 96 8.19 4.11 -5.38
N GLU A 97 7.51 4.13 -4.24
CA GLU A 97 6.08 4.40 -4.13
C GLU A 97 5.73 5.78 -4.67
N ILE A 98 6.46 6.81 -4.26
CA ILE A 98 6.25 8.19 -4.73
C ILE A 98 6.41 8.27 -6.25
N ARG A 99 7.44 7.61 -6.82
CA ARG A 99 7.67 7.57 -8.26
C ARG A 99 6.51 6.92 -8.99
N ILE A 100 6.07 5.73 -8.55
CA ILE A 100 4.94 5.02 -9.15
C ILE A 100 3.67 5.85 -9.02
N ALA A 101 3.40 6.42 -7.85
CA ALA A 101 2.25 7.28 -7.64
C ALA A 101 2.27 8.47 -8.61
N ALA A 102 3.40 9.16 -8.76
CA ALA A 102 3.56 10.28 -9.70
C ALA A 102 3.37 9.86 -11.16
N ASP A 103 3.85 8.69 -11.56
CA ASP A 103 3.69 8.18 -12.93
C ASP A 103 2.24 7.82 -13.25
N THR A 104 1.46 7.45 -12.23
CA THR A 104 0.16 6.78 -12.43
C THR A 104 -1.04 7.59 -11.92
N TRP A 105 -0.82 8.66 -11.15
CA TRP A 105 -1.89 9.39 -10.46
C TRP A 105 -2.95 9.99 -11.40
N SER A 106 -2.52 10.52 -12.55
CA SER A 106 -3.41 11.10 -13.56
C SER A 106 -4.36 10.08 -14.19
N GLN A 107 -3.98 8.80 -14.17
CA GLN A 107 -4.74 7.68 -14.75
C GLN A 107 -5.27 6.69 -13.69
N ARG A 108 -5.28 7.08 -12.42
CA ARG A 108 -5.63 6.23 -11.27
C ARG A 108 -7.02 5.59 -11.32
N ASP A 109 -7.94 6.12 -12.12
CA ASP A 109 -9.28 5.55 -12.30
C ASP A 109 -9.29 4.33 -13.25
N ARG A 110 -8.21 4.10 -14.01
CA ARG A 110 -8.08 2.99 -14.97
C ARG A 110 -7.73 1.66 -14.31
N PHE A 111 -7.23 1.68 -13.07
CA PHE A 111 -6.82 0.49 -12.32
C PHE A 111 -7.20 0.63 -10.84
N ASP A 112 -7.34 -0.50 -10.14
CA ASP A 112 -7.64 -0.52 -8.71
C ASP A 112 -6.34 -0.64 -7.89
N ILE A 113 -5.43 -1.54 -8.30
CA ILE A 113 -4.15 -1.81 -7.62
C ILE A 113 -2.99 -1.73 -8.62
N ALA A 114 -1.90 -1.07 -8.24
CA ALA A 114 -0.62 -1.15 -8.93
C ALA A 114 0.23 -2.22 -8.25
N LEU A 115 0.64 -3.24 -9.01
CA LEU A 115 1.41 -4.36 -8.51
C LEU A 115 2.82 -4.33 -9.12
N THR A 116 3.81 -4.15 -8.26
CA THR A 116 5.20 -3.95 -8.63
C THR A 116 6.04 -5.16 -8.24
N PHE A 117 6.79 -5.72 -9.19
CA PHE A 117 7.75 -6.79 -8.93
C PHE A 117 9.18 -6.25 -8.99
N VAL A 118 9.94 -6.47 -7.92
CA VAL A 118 11.32 -5.94 -7.77
C VAL A 118 12.22 -6.94 -7.04
N ASN A 119 13.42 -7.26 -7.55
CA ASN A 119 14.30 -8.25 -6.92
C ASN A 119 15.73 -7.71 -6.77
N PHE A 120 15.95 -6.82 -5.81
CA PHE A 120 17.28 -6.29 -5.49
C PHE A 120 17.86 -6.86 -4.19
N VAL A 121 19.20 -6.84 -4.10
CA VAL A 121 19.99 -7.61 -3.13
C VAL A 121 20.69 -6.70 -2.11
N GLN A 122 19.99 -5.88 -1.31
CA GLN A 122 20.61 -5.35 -0.07
C GLN A 122 19.68 -4.77 1.01
N ARG A 123 20.33 -4.41 2.13
CA ARG A 123 19.78 -3.89 3.39
C ARG A 123 19.46 -2.40 3.24
N VAL A 124 18.18 -2.06 3.33
CA VAL A 124 17.70 -0.71 3.69
C VAL A 124 18.45 -0.25 4.94
N ARG A 125 18.73 1.05 5.09
CA ARG A 125 19.33 1.60 6.33
C ARG A 125 18.44 1.23 7.53
N GLY A 126 18.85 0.20 8.27
CA GLY A 126 18.09 -0.36 9.42
C GLY A 126 17.53 -1.79 9.24
N GLY A 127 17.62 -2.44 8.07
CA GLY A 127 17.08 -3.79 7.88
C GLY A 127 17.13 -4.32 6.45
N LYS A 128 16.73 -5.58 6.21
CA LYS A 128 16.53 -6.09 4.84
C LYS A 128 15.22 -5.52 4.28
N PHE A 129 15.16 -5.20 2.99
CA PHE A 129 13.89 -4.88 2.31
C PHE A 129 12.87 -6.01 2.58
N PRO A 130 11.62 -5.67 2.96
CA PRO A 130 10.63 -6.69 3.29
C PRO A 130 10.29 -7.51 2.05
N LEU A 131 9.79 -8.73 2.25
CA LEU A 131 9.49 -9.63 1.14
C LEU A 131 8.34 -9.12 0.26
N GLY A 132 7.43 -8.35 0.85
CA GLY A 132 6.45 -7.54 0.18
C GLY A 132 6.20 -6.27 0.99
N ALA A 133 5.45 -5.35 0.42
CA ALA A 133 4.95 -4.18 1.12
C ALA A 133 3.76 -3.57 0.40
N THR A 134 2.93 -2.89 1.16
CA THR A 134 1.76 -2.16 0.68
C THR A 134 1.82 -0.74 1.22
N ASP A 135 1.46 0.25 0.39
CA ASP A 135 1.44 1.63 0.84
C ASP A 135 0.46 1.84 2.01
N THR A 136 0.78 2.83 2.84
CA THR A 136 0.03 3.10 4.08
C THR A 136 -1.03 4.19 3.93
N PHE A 137 -1.23 4.67 2.70
CA PHE A 137 -2.15 5.75 2.38
C PHE A 137 -3.44 5.18 1.82
N PHE A 138 -3.42 4.74 0.55
CA PHE A 138 -4.57 4.21 -0.18
C PHE A 138 -4.63 2.68 -0.15
N TRP A 139 -3.53 2.04 0.23
CA TRP A 139 -3.36 0.58 0.20
C TRP A 139 -3.65 0.00 -1.19
N ARG A 140 -3.05 0.60 -2.22
CA ARG A 140 -3.21 0.26 -3.63
C ARG A 140 -1.90 0.04 -4.38
N TYR A 141 -0.76 0.43 -3.81
CA TYR A 141 0.57 0.27 -4.39
C TYR A 141 1.26 -0.88 -3.65
N LEU A 142 1.35 -2.02 -4.32
CA LEU A 142 1.91 -3.25 -3.78
C LEU A 142 3.29 -3.51 -4.38
N PHE A 143 4.22 -3.93 -3.54
CA PHE A 143 5.56 -4.35 -3.90
C PHE A 143 5.73 -5.82 -3.52
N VAL A 144 6.21 -6.63 -4.46
CA VAL A 144 6.45 -8.06 -4.26
C VAL A 144 7.87 -8.37 -4.70
N LYS A 145 8.66 -8.91 -3.78
CA LYS A 145 10.07 -9.19 -4.05
C LYS A 145 10.34 -10.57 -4.61
N GLU A 146 9.53 -11.55 -4.24
CA GLU A 146 9.67 -12.93 -4.68
C GLU A 146 8.34 -13.44 -5.22
N LEU A 147 8.37 -14.31 -6.24
CA LEU A 147 7.21 -14.96 -6.82
C LEU A 147 6.67 -16.08 -5.90
N ASP A 148 6.32 -15.72 -4.66
CA ASP A 148 5.72 -16.58 -3.65
C ASP A 148 4.27 -16.14 -3.40
N PRO A 149 3.26 -17.02 -3.60
CA PRO A 149 1.86 -16.66 -3.39
C PRO A 149 1.56 -16.17 -1.98
N TYR A 150 2.32 -16.61 -0.96
CA TYR A 150 2.18 -16.11 0.40
C TYR A 150 2.36 -14.60 0.46
N ILE A 151 3.40 -14.09 -0.19
CA ILE A 151 3.78 -12.67 -0.15
C ILE A 151 2.71 -11.83 -0.85
N LEU A 152 2.36 -12.18 -2.10
CA LEU A 152 1.37 -11.40 -2.84
C LEU A 152 0.01 -11.42 -2.14
N LEU A 153 -0.44 -12.58 -1.64
CA LEU A 153 -1.73 -12.64 -0.95
C LEU A 153 -1.70 -11.89 0.39
N HIS A 154 -0.59 -11.92 1.13
CA HIS A 154 -0.40 -11.13 2.35
C HIS A 154 -0.57 -9.63 2.09
N GLU A 155 0.20 -9.09 1.12
CA GLU A 155 0.12 -7.67 0.75
C GLU A 155 -1.25 -7.31 0.16
N LEU A 156 -1.83 -8.19 -0.65
CA LEU A 156 -3.18 -8.01 -1.18
C LEU A 156 -4.21 -7.90 -0.06
N PHE A 157 -4.14 -8.73 0.98
CA PHE A 157 -5.13 -8.70 2.04
C PHE A 157 -4.96 -7.53 3.01
N HIS A 158 -3.73 -7.02 3.19
CA HIS A 158 -3.51 -5.73 3.85
C HIS A 158 -4.34 -4.61 3.23
N ALA A 159 -4.49 -4.62 1.91
CA ALA A 159 -5.32 -3.66 1.17
C ALA A 159 -6.81 -3.64 1.56
N PHE A 160 -7.28 -4.70 2.22
CA PHE A 160 -8.65 -4.84 2.70
C PHE A 160 -8.77 -4.87 4.22
N LEU A 161 -7.70 -5.19 4.94
CA LEU A 161 -7.70 -5.22 6.41
C LEU A 161 -7.45 -3.84 7.02
N LEU A 162 -6.80 -2.94 6.26
CA LEU A 162 -6.62 -1.52 6.61
C LEU A 162 -5.80 -1.31 7.90
N GLY A 163 -4.88 -2.22 8.21
CA GLY A 163 -4.10 -2.21 9.43
C GLY A 163 -2.64 -2.59 9.18
N GLN A 164 -1.72 -1.98 9.93
CA GLN A 164 -0.28 -2.27 9.90
C GLN A 164 0.09 -3.53 10.73
N GLY A 165 -0.88 -4.07 11.48
CA GLY A 165 -0.65 -5.16 12.41
C GLY A 165 -0.81 -6.51 11.73
N ASP A 166 0.26 -7.31 11.75
CA ASP A 166 0.20 -8.72 11.39
C ASP A 166 -0.66 -9.46 12.42
N SER A 167 -1.66 -10.19 11.95
CA SER A 167 -2.36 -11.13 12.82
C SER A 167 -1.38 -12.26 13.17
N GLY A 168 -1.38 -12.73 14.42
CA GLY A 168 -0.48 -13.82 14.86
C GLY A 168 -0.68 -15.15 14.11
N ASP A 169 -1.73 -15.24 13.28
CA ASP A 169 -2.20 -16.47 12.64
C ASP A 169 -2.21 -16.36 11.09
N TRP A 170 -1.85 -17.47 10.43
CA TRP A 170 -2.01 -17.73 8.98
C TRP A 170 -1.36 -16.75 7.98
N VAL A 171 -2.08 -16.34 6.90
CA VAL A 171 -1.52 -15.56 5.78
C VAL A 171 -1.03 -14.19 6.21
N MET A 172 -1.62 -13.62 7.27
CA MET A 172 -1.22 -12.33 7.82
C MET A 172 -0.09 -12.43 8.85
N ARG A 173 0.58 -13.58 8.97
CA ARG A 173 1.70 -13.76 9.90
C ARG A 173 2.94 -13.02 9.40
N ALA A 174 3.65 -12.35 10.31
CA ALA A 174 4.91 -11.66 10.01
C ALA A 174 6.02 -12.58 9.44
N ALA A 175 5.96 -13.88 9.74
CA ALA A 175 6.94 -14.87 9.35
C ALA A 175 6.31 -15.96 8.48
N ARG A 176 7.05 -16.39 7.45
CA ARG A 176 6.66 -17.50 6.59
C ARG A 176 6.38 -18.75 7.44
N PRO A 177 5.25 -19.44 7.22
CA PRO A 177 5.04 -20.75 7.82
C PRO A 177 6.02 -21.77 7.25
N SER A 178 6.35 -22.82 8.02
CA SER A 178 7.23 -23.89 7.56
C SER A 178 6.64 -24.61 6.34
N TYR A 179 7.45 -24.78 5.29
CA TYR A 179 7.10 -25.55 4.09
C TYR A 179 6.56 -26.94 4.50
N GLY A 180 5.34 -27.27 4.09
CA GLY A 180 4.65 -28.52 4.46
C GLY A 180 3.43 -28.33 5.36
N SER A 181 3.26 -27.15 5.98
CA SER A 181 1.95 -26.73 6.48
C SER A 181 1.13 -26.24 5.29
N GLU A 182 0.32 -27.13 4.71
CA GLU A 182 -0.73 -26.67 3.80
C GLU A 182 -1.57 -25.60 4.51
N TRP A 183 -2.06 -24.61 3.77
CA TRP A 183 -3.21 -23.71 4.05
C TRP A 183 -2.92 -22.19 4.16
N TYR A 184 -3.13 -21.45 3.05
CA TYR A 184 -3.27 -19.98 3.06
C TYR A 184 -4.71 -19.57 3.35
N TRP A 185 -4.99 -19.13 4.58
CA TRP A 185 -6.32 -18.67 4.96
C TRP A 185 -6.20 -17.42 5.80
N LEU A 186 -7.18 -16.56 5.66
CA LEU A 186 -7.44 -15.53 6.64
C LEU A 186 -8.06 -16.18 7.87
N THR A 187 -7.82 -15.62 9.06
CA THR A 187 -8.65 -15.97 10.22
C THR A 187 -10.12 -15.72 9.88
N PRO A 188 -11.10 -16.39 10.52
CA PRO A 188 -12.51 -16.11 10.27
C PRO A 188 -12.88 -14.63 10.42
N GLU A 189 -12.19 -13.90 11.30
CA GLU A 189 -12.39 -12.47 11.51
C GLU A 189 -11.78 -11.62 10.39
N ASP A 190 -10.53 -11.90 10.00
CA ASP A 190 -9.89 -11.20 8.89
C ASP A 190 -10.64 -11.45 7.58
N ARG A 191 -11.10 -12.68 7.35
CA ARG A 191 -11.93 -13.01 6.18
C ARG A 191 -13.20 -12.17 6.13
N LYS A 192 -13.91 -12.03 7.25
CA LYS A 192 -15.12 -11.18 7.33
C LYS A 192 -14.79 -9.72 7.01
N LYS A 193 -13.66 -9.21 7.51
CA LYS A 193 -13.18 -7.85 7.17
C LYS A 193 -12.89 -7.71 5.69
N VAL A 194 -12.18 -8.66 5.08
CA VAL A 194 -11.88 -8.65 3.64
C VAL A 194 -13.17 -8.68 2.82
N LEU A 195 -14.12 -9.58 3.13
CA LEU A 195 -15.40 -9.65 2.41
C LEU A 195 -16.21 -8.35 2.52
N ARG A 196 -16.21 -7.71 3.69
CA ARG A 196 -16.86 -6.41 3.91
C ARG A 196 -16.19 -5.28 3.12
N ASN A 197 -14.86 -5.28 3.06
CA ASN A 197 -14.08 -4.23 2.39
C ASN A 197 -13.80 -4.52 0.91
N LYS A 198 -14.24 -5.68 0.39
CA LYS A 198 -14.04 -6.14 -1.00
C LYS A 198 -14.43 -5.08 -2.05
N TRP A 199 -15.38 -4.22 -1.73
CA TRP A 199 -15.92 -3.19 -2.63
C TRP A 199 -15.42 -1.78 -2.36
N ARG A 200 -14.38 -1.60 -1.53
CA ARG A 200 -13.85 -0.27 -1.21
C ARG A 200 -13.35 0.46 -2.46
N ASP A 201 -13.40 1.79 -2.43
CA ASP A 201 -12.78 2.64 -3.44
C ASP A 201 -11.29 2.83 -3.12
N PHE A 202 -10.41 2.37 -4.02
CA PHE A 202 -8.96 2.50 -3.91
C PHE A 202 -8.45 3.91 -4.26
N ASN A 203 -9.31 4.80 -4.78
CA ASN A 203 -9.00 6.22 -4.96
C ASN A 203 -9.22 7.04 -3.69
N VAL A 204 -9.82 6.45 -2.65
CA VAL A 204 -10.12 7.13 -1.40
C VAL A 204 -9.35 6.46 -0.27
N MET A 205 -8.71 7.30 0.55
CA MET A 205 -8.02 6.84 1.76
C MET A 205 -9.05 6.14 2.67
N PRO A 206 -8.80 4.87 3.06
CA PRO A 206 -9.74 4.11 3.88
C PRO A 206 -9.97 4.79 5.23
N ALA A 207 -11.15 4.56 5.82
CA ALA A 207 -11.47 5.06 7.14
C ALA A 207 -10.49 4.48 8.18
N THR A 208 -10.02 5.32 9.09
CA THR A 208 -9.24 4.93 10.26
C THR A 208 -9.94 5.41 11.51
N ASP A 209 -9.59 4.88 12.68
CA ASP A 209 -10.19 5.28 13.96
C ASP A 209 -9.87 6.74 14.34
N HIS A 210 -8.92 7.39 13.65
CA HIS A 210 -8.42 8.73 13.93
C HIS A 210 -8.52 9.63 12.70
N GLU A 211 -9.64 10.36 12.57
CA GLU A 211 -9.92 11.23 11.42
C GLU A 211 -8.88 12.35 11.24
N GLU A 212 -8.36 12.93 12.32
CA GLU A 212 -7.30 13.94 12.23
C GLU A 212 -5.99 13.37 11.70
N ALA A 213 -5.58 12.19 12.20
CA ALA A 213 -4.40 11.50 11.71
C ALA A 213 -4.57 11.10 10.23
N LYS A 214 -5.78 10.72 9.81
CA LYS A 214 -6.12 10.46 8.42
C LYS A 214 -5.97 11.72 7.56
N LYS A 215 -6.59 12.84 7.93
CA LYS A 215 -6.46 14.11 7.19
C LYS A 215 -5.01 14.56 7.10
N SER A 216 -4.23 14.41 8.18
CA SER A 216 -2.81 14.73 8.20
C SER A 216 -2.02 13.85 7.21
N LYS A 217 -2.23 12.53 7.22
CA LYS A 217 -1.60 11.61 6.25
C LYS A 217 -2.01 11.88 4.81
N GLU A 218 -3.29 12.16 4.58
CA GLU A 218 -3.83 12.45 3.25
C GLU A 218 -3.26 13.76 2.71
N SER A 219 -3.24 14.82 3.53
CA SER A 219 -2.59 16.07 3.17
C SER A 219 -1.09 15.87 2.90
N TRP A 220 -0.40 15.09 3.73
CA TRP A 220 1.01 14.73 3.53
C TRP A 220 1.25 14.03 2.19
N PHE A 221 0.43 13.03 1.86
CA PHE A 221 0.53 12.33 0.58
C PHE A 221 0.43 13.28 -0.62
N TYR A 222 -0.60 14.14 -0.65
CA TYR A 222 -0.78 15.09 -1.73
C TYR A 222 0.37 16.10 -1.83
N HIS A 223 0.94 16.51 -0.69
CA HIS A 223 2.12 17.37 -0.67
C HIS A 223 3.34 16.68 -1.29
N ILE A 224 3.61 15.44 -0.91
CA ILE A 224 4.75 14.68 -1.43
C ILE A 224 4.59 14.44 -2.93
N LEU A 225 3.40 14.04 -3.37
CA LEU A 225 3.12 13.83 -4.79
C LEU A 225 3.24 15.13 -5.59
N GLY A 226 2.67 16.23 -5.09
CA GLY A 226 2.80 17.54 -5.71
C GLY A 226 4.25 18.04 -5.77
N SER A 227 5.05 17.73 -4.75
CA SER A 227 6.48 18.02 -4.72
C SER A 227 7.25 17.18 -5.76
N ALA A 228 6.86 15.93 -5.99
CA ALA A 228 7.44 15.10 -7.04
C ALA A 228 7.17 15.68 -8.44
N TYR A 229 5.95 16.15 -8.71
CA TYR A 229 5.63 16.85 -9.97
C TYR A 229 6.40 18.17 -10.11
N LEU A 230 6.58 18.92 -9.02
CA LEU A 230 7.42 20.13 -9.02
C LEU A 230 8.86 19.80 -9.42
N GLN A 231 9.45 18.73 -8.88
CA GLN A 231 10.81 18.30 -9.24
C GLN A 231 10.90 17.90 -10.72
N ARG A 232 9.84 17.30 -11.28
CA ARG A 232 9.69 16.97 -12.71
C ARG A 232 9.39 18.18 -13.60
N ARG A 233 9.24 19.37 -13.03
CA ARG A 233 8.86 20.61 -13.72
C ARG A 233 7.46 20.58 -14.34
N GLU A 234 6.59 19.71 -13.83
CA GLU A 234 5.17 19.62 -14.19
C GLU A 234 4.35 20.49 -13.23
N PHE A 235 4.44 21.81 -13.43
CA PHE A 235 4.01 22.78 -12.43
C PHE A 235 2.49 22.83 -12.22
N GLU A 236 1.70 22.63 -13.28
CA GLU A 236 0.23 22.59 -13.19
C GLU A 236 -0.26 21.45 -12.30
N GLN A 237 0.25 20.24 -12.51
CA GLN A 237 -0.05 19.06 -11.71
C GLN A 237 0.41 19.25 -10.26
N ALA A 238 1.61 19.83 -10.07
CA ALA A 238 2.11 20.16 -8.75
C ALA A 238 1.15 21.10 -8.00
N ILE A 239 0.73 22.20 -8.63
CA ILE A 239 -0.19 23.18 -8.04
C ILE A 239 -1.53 22.54 -7.68
N LEU A 240 -2.09 21.69 -8.54
CA LEU A 240 -3.35 21.00 -8.29
C LEU A 240 -3.27 20.14 -7.03
N LEU A 241 -2.24 19.30 -6.91
CA LEU A 241 -2.06 18.39 -5.78
C LEU A 241 -1.72 19.14 -4.49
N LEU A 242 -0.87 20.16 -4.56
CA LEU A 242 -0.53 20.99 -3.42
C LEU A 242 -1.73 21.79 -2.92
N SER A 243 -2.60 22.23 -3.82
CA SER A 243 -3.87 22.87 -3.43
C SER A 243 -4.78 21.89 -2.69
N LYS A 244 -4.89 20.64 -3.17
CA LYS A 244 -5.64 19.60 -2.46
C LYS A 244 -5.05 19.30 -1.08
N SER A 245 -3.72 19.27 -0.95
CA SER A 245 -3.05 19.13 0.35
C SER A 245 -3.47 20.24 1.33
N LEU A 246 -3.50 21.49 0.84
CA LEU A 246 -3.85 22.68 1.62
C LEU A 246 -5.36 22.81 1.89
N GLU A 247 -6.22 22.28 1.03
CA GLU A 247 -7.67 22.16 1.29
C GLU A 247 -7.93 21.23 2.49
N ILE A 248 -7.13 20.16 2.63
CA ILE A 248 -7.26 19.20 3.73
C ILE A 248 -6.61 19.72 5.01
N ASN A 249 -5.42 20.32 4.89
CA ASN A 249 -4.70 20.93 6.01
C ASN A 249 -4.20 22.34 5.64
N PRO A 250 -4.98 23.38 5.97
CA PRO A 250 -4.61 24.77 5.70
C PRO A 250 -3.41 25.29 6.53
N GLU A 251 -2.92 24.51 7.50
CA GLU A 251 -1.77 24.87 8.33
C GLU A 251 -0.48 24.18 7.85
N TYR A 252 -0.52 23.48 6.72
CA TYR A 252 0.65 22.77 6.22
C TYR A 252 1.63 23.69 5.48
N ALA A 253 2.56 24.29 6.22
CA ALA A 253 3.45 25.33 5.70
C ALA A 253 4.32 24.87 4.51
N GLU A 254 4.83 23.65 4.53
CA GLU A 254 5.63 23.07 3.44
C GLU A 254 4.86 23.02 2.12
N ALA A 255 3.56 22.73 2.17
CA ALA A 255 2.72 22.68 0.97
C ALA A 255 2.56 24.07 0.33
N TYR A 256 2.47 25.13 1.14
CA TYR A 256 2.52 26.51 0.63
C TYR A 256 3.87 26.81 -0.02
N VAL A 257 4.99 26.41 0.57
CA VAL A 257 6.32 26.65 -0.03
C VAL A 257 6.47 25.95 -1.37
N SER A 258 6.09 24.67 -1.44
CA SER A 258 6.11 23.90 -2.69
C SER A 258 5.20 24.53 -3.74
N ARG A 259 3.99 24.99 -3.36
CA ARG A 259 3.05 25.59 -4.33
C ARG A 259 3.54 26.96 -4.78
N GLY A 260 4.09 27.75 -3.87
CA GLY A 260 4.73 29.02 -4.16
C GLY A 260 5.91 28.87 -5.12
N ARG A 261 6.72 27.82 -4.98
CA ARG A 261 7.78 27.47 -5.94
C ARG A 261 7.22 27.09 -7.31
N SER A 262 6.16 26.29 -7.36
CA SER A 262 5.49 25.97 -8.63
C SER A 262 4.95 27.22 -9.33
N TYR A 263 4.32 28.14 -8.60
CA TYR A 263 3.88 29.43 -9.16
C TYR A 263 5.05 30.28 -9.66
N TYR A 264 6.16 30.34 -8.91
CA TYR A 264 7.37 31.05 -9.32
C TYR A 264 7.88 30.54 -10.67
N PHE A 265 8.01 29.23 -10.85
CA PHE A 265 8.50 28.67 -12.12
C PHE A 265 7.52 28.84 -13.29
N ARG A 266 6.23 29.07 -13.01
CA ARG A 266 5.23 29.46 -14.03
C ARG A 266 5.18 30.96 -14.31
N GLY A 267 5.98 31.77 -13.61
CA GLY A 267 5.96 33.23 -13.71
C GLY A 267 4.79 33.90 -12.99
N GLU A 268 4.03 33.15 -12.18
CA GLU A 268 2.90 33.66 -11.39
C GLU A 268 3.37 34.23 -10.04
N TYR A 269 4.22 35.25 -10.10
CA TYR A 269 4.96 35.72 -8.92
C TYR A 269 4.10 36.29 -7.80
N ASP A 270 2.94 36.88 -8.11
CA ASP A 270 2.03 37.41 -7.09
C ASP A 270 1.48 36.29 -6.21
N LYS A 271 1.01 35.20 -6.81
CA LYS A 271 0.55 34.00 -6.09
C LYS A 271 1.68 33.33 -5.33
N SER A 272 2.89 33.30 -5.91
CA SER A 272 4.08 32.81 -5.22
C SER A 272 4.33 33.60 -3.93
N TRP A 273 4.29 34.93 -3.98
CA TRP A 273 4.43 35.77 -2.79
C TRP A 273 3.34 35.55 -1.74
N GLU A 274 2.09 35.37 -2.16
CA GLU A 274 0.98 35.06 -1.26
C GLU A 274 1.22 33.76 -0.48
N ASP A 275 1.58 32.69 -1.18
CA ASP A 275 1.87 31.39 -0.57
C ASP A 275 3.10 31.45 0.34
N ILE A 276 4.16 32.14 -0.09
CA ILE A 276 5.39 32.27 0.69
C ILE A 276 5.16 33.08 1.96
N LYS A 277 4.38 34.16 1.89
CA LYS A 277 3.98 34.92 3.08
C LYS A 277 3.18 34.04 4.04
N LYS A 278 2.22 33.27 3.51
CA LYS A 278 1.40 32.37 4.33
C LYS A 278 2.25 31.30 5.02
N ALA A 279 3.25 30.74 4.35
CA ALA A 279 4.20 29.80 4.95
C ALA A 279 5.01 30.45 6.09
N GLN A 280 5.46 31.70 5.91
CA GLN A 280 6.16 32.46 6.96
C GLN A 280 5.27 32.77 8.16
N ASP A 281 4.00 33.12 7.93
CA ASP A 281 3.02 33.36 8.99
C ASP A 281 2.76 32.08 9.82
N LEU A 282 2.96 30.90 9.22
CA LEU A 282 2.91 29.59 9.88
C LEU A 282 4.25 29.18 10.52
N GLY A 283 5.25 30.06 10.53
CA GLY A 283 6.55 29.83 11.16
C GLY A 283 7.58 29.12 10.29
N TYR A 284 7.32 28.92 9.00
CA TYR A 284 8.29 28.29 8.09
C TYR A 284 9.37 29.28 7.64
N THR A 285 10.63 28.88 7.78
CA THR A 285 11.77 29.68 7.34
C THR A 285 12.04 29.47 5.85
N ILE A 286 11.84 30.51 5.05
CA ILE A 286 12.07 30.48 3.61
C ILE A 286 13.55 30.73 3.32
N PRO A 287 14.20 29.93 2.45
CA PRO A 287 15.57 30.20 2.02
C PRO A 287 15.72 31.61 1.45
N VAL A 288 16.75 32.33 1.92
CA VAL A 288 16.97 33.75 1.54
C VAL A 288 17.23 33.86 0.05
N GLU A 289 17.93 32.88 -0.53
CA GLU A 289 18.22 32.80 -1.97
C GLU A 289 16.92 32.80 -2.79
N PHE A 290 15.93 32.01 -2.37
CA PHE A 290 14.65 31.95 -3.06
C PHE A 290 13.85 33.26 -2.92
N LEU A 291 13.89 33.91 -1.75
CA LEU A 291 13.25 35.21 -1.55
C LEU A 291 13.86 36.29 -2.46
N ASP A 292 15.18 36.29 -2.61
CA ASP A 292 15.88 37.25 -3.47
C ASP A 292 15.59 37.00 -4.95
N ASP A 293 15.57 35.74 -5.38
CA ASP A 293 15.20 35.37 -6.75
C ASP A 293 13.75 35.78 -7.05
N LEU A 294 12.81 35.53 -6.14
CA LEU A 294 11.42 35.94 -6.28
C LEU A 294 11.28 37.48 -6.30
N ARG A 295 12.04 38.23 -5.49
CA ARG A 295 12.05 39.72 -5.54
C ARG A 295 12.49 40.22 -6.91
N ARG A 296 13.62 39.72 -7.41
CA ARG A 296 14.16 40.11 -8.71
C ARG A 296 13.20 39.77 -9.84
N ALA A 297 12.67 38.54 -9.86
CA ALA A 297 11.77 38.07 -10.90
C ALA A 297 10.41 38.80 -10.90
N SER A 298 9.90 39.15 -9.71
CA SER A 298 8.64 39.91 -9.56
C SER A 298 8.77 41.41 -9.77
N GLY A 299 10.00 41.94 -9.94
CA GLY A 299 10.24 43.39 -10.04
C GLY A 299 9.97 44.15 -8.73
N ARG A 300 9.79 43.46 -7.60
CA ARG A 300 9.56 44.05 -6.26
C ARG A 300 10.88 44.43 -5.58
N ASN A 301 11.77 45.07 -6.33
CA ASN A 301 13.02 45.59 -5.78
C ASN A 301 12.69 46.74 -4.82
N LYS A 302 13.02 46.56 -3.55
CA LYS A 302 13.21 47.67 -2.61
C LYS A 302 14.67 48.09 -2.65
#